data_AF-A0AAX1DV29-F1
#
_entry.id   AF-A0AAX1DV29-F1
#
_cell.length_a   1.000
_cell.length_b   1.000
_cell.length_c   1.000
_cell.angle_alpha   90.00
_cell.angle_beta   90.00
_cell.angle_gamma   90.00
#
_symmetry.space_group_name_H-M   'P 1'
#
loop_
_entity.id
_entity.type
_entity.pdbx_description
1 polymer ?
#
loop_
_entity_poly.entity_id
_entity_poly.type
_entity_poly.pdbx_seq_one_letter_code
_entity_poly.pdbx_strand_id
1 'polypeptide(L)'
;MKLRVIALGLLATFSSASVLADASSDLQQRLNKVSSFHASFTQKVTDSSGANVQDGEGELWVKRPSLFNWHMTAPDESIIISDGKSLWFYNPFVEQATVSLLQNATSNTPFMLIARNQSNDWKQYNIKQQGDNFELTPKNSDGNLKQFTIQVTSSGTINRFSAIEQDGQRSDYQLKSQQNGAISPDKFTFTPPKGVTVDDQRQ
;
A
#
# COMPACT_ATOMS: atom_id res chain seq x y z
N MET A 1 -69.48 -13.08 -26.68
CA MET A 1 -68.02 -12.88 -26.62
C MET A 1 -67.65 -12.40 -25.22
N LYS A 2 -66.84 -13.17 -24.48
CA LYS A 2 -66.33 -12.79 -23.15
C LYS A 2 -64.85 -12.40 -23.30
N LEU A 3 -64.52 -11.12 -23.09
CA LEU A 3 -63.13 -10.65 -23.10
C LEU A 3 -62.44 -11.08 -21.79
N ARG A 4 -61.32 -11.81 -21.91
CA ARG A 4 -60.41 -12.12 -20.81
C ARG A 4 -59.37 -11.00 -20.73
N VAL A 5 -59.35 -10.28 -19.60
CA VAL A 5 -58.27 -9.32 -19.29
C VAL A 5 -57.11 -10.11 -18.68
N ILE A 6 -55.99 -10.18 -19.39
CA ILE A 6 -54.75 -10.77 -18.90
C ILE A 6 -53.96 -9.66 -18.22
N ALA A 7 -53.87 -9.72 -16.89
CA ALA A 7 -53.03 -8.83 -16.10
C ALA A 7 -51.57 -9.33 -16.18
N LEU A 8 -50.73 -8.61 -16.93
CA LEU A 8 -49.30 -8.84 -17.00
C LEU A 8 -48.64 -8.19 -15.76
N GLY A 9 -48.20 -9.02 -14.82
CA GLY A 9 -47.46 -8.58 -13.64
C GLY A 9 -46.06 -8.10 -14.04
N LEU A 10 -45.79 -6.81 -13.83
CA LEU A 10 -44.49 -6.20 -14.04
C LEU A 10 -43.54 -6.64 -12.91
N LEU A 11 -42.69 -7.63 -13.15
CA LEU A 11 -41.57 -7.96 -12.24
C LEU A 11 -40.53 -6.82 -12.34
N ALA A 12 -40.50 -5.95 -11.34
CA ALA A 12 -39.42 -4.99 -11.16
C ALA A 12 -38.17 -5.73 -10.66
N THR A 13 -37.25 -6.04 -11.57
CA THR A 13 -35.89 -6.46 -11.21
C THR A 13 -35.14 -5.25 -10.68
N PHE A 14 -34.97 -5.18 -9.35
CA PHE A 14 -34.01 -4.27 -8.73
C PHE A 14 -32.59 -4.73 -9.10
N SER A 15 -32.03 -4.13 -10.16
CA SER A 15 -30.61 -4.23 -10.44
C SER A 15 -29.86 -3.35 -9.45
N SER A 16 -29.27 -3.96 -8.42
CA SER A 16 -28.35 -3.28 -7.49
C SER A 16 -27.04 -2.94 -8.21
N ALA A 17 -27.07 -1.89 -9.02
CA ALA A 17 -25.89 -1.31 -9.62
C ALA A 17 -25.40 -0.16 -8.72
N SER A 18 -24.21 -0.33 -8.14
CA SER A 18 -23.24 0.68 -7.63
C SER A 18 -22.73 0.46 -6.19
N VAL A 19 -21.65 -0.33 -6.05
CA VAL A 19 -20.83 -0.39 -4.82
C VAL A 19 -19.35 -0.01 -5.09
N LEU A 20 -18.95 0.11 -6.37
CA LEU A 20 -17.54 0.31 -6.74
C LEU A 20 -17.00 1.73 -6.47
N ALA A 21 -17.84 2.77 -6.61
CA ALA A 21 -17.40 4.15 -6.35
C ALA A 21 -17.26 4.45 -4.84
N ASP A 22 -18.04 3.74 -4.01
CA ASP A 22 -18.09 3.95 -2.57
C ASP A 22 -16.80 3.47 -1.89
N ALA A 23 -16.35 2.25 -2.20
CA ALA A 23 -15.18 1.64 -1.56
C ALA A 23 -13.88 2.45 -1.76
N SER A 24 -13.65 2.98 -2.98
CA SER A 24 -12.47 3.80 -3.25
C SER A 24 -12.50 5.13 -2.51
N SER A 25 -13.69 5.75 -2.43
CA SER A 25 -13.89 6.99 -1.69
C SER A 25 -13.72 6.78 -0.19
N ASP A 26 -14.32 5.73 0.38
CA ASP A 26 -14.20 5.41 1.80
C ASP A 26 -12.75 5.09 2.19
N LEU A 27 -12.04 4.28 1.40
CA LEU A 27 -10.61 4.02 1.61
C LEU A 27 -9.79 5.32 1.69
N GLN A 28 -9.98 6.21 0.72
CA GLN A 28 -9.30 7.50 0.68
C GLN A 28 -9.64 8.37 1.89
N GLN A 29 -10.92 8.43 2.27
CA GLN A 29 -11.39 9.20 3.42
C GLN A 29 -10.81 8.67 4.72
N ARG A 30 -10.76 7.35 4.92
CA ARG A 30 -10.12 6.73 6.09
C ARG A 30 -8.64 7.07 6.16
N LEU A 31 -7.91 6.91 5.06
CA LEU A 31 -6.48 7.23 5.00
C LEU A 31 -6.20 8.73 5.22
N ASN A 32 -7.11 9.62 4.81
CA ASN A 32 -6.99 11.07 5.02
C ASN A 32 -7.17 11.50 6.49
N LYS A 33 -7.74 10.66 7.36
CA LYS A 33 -7.88 10.98 8.80
C LYS A 33 -6.56 11.00 9.55
N VAL A 34 -5.53 10.39 8.98
CA VAL A 34 -4.17 10.34 9.54
C VAL A 34 -3.25 11.04 8.54
N SER A 35 -2.60 12.15 8.88
CA SER A 35 -1.63 12.78 7.96
C SER A 35 -0.23 12.20 8.14
N SER A 36 0.07 11.71 9.33
CA SER A 36 1.36 11.13 9.70
C SER A 36 1.21 10.14 10.83
N PHE A 37 1.98 9.05 10.76
CA PHE A 37 2.01 8.03 11.79
C PHE A 37 3.35 7.31 11.87
N HIS A 38 3.61 6.74 13.03
CA HIS A 38 4.67 5.78 13.29
C HIS A 38 4.05 4.44 13.69
N ALA A 39 4.61 3.32 13.26
CA ALA A 39 4.18 1.99 13.68
C ALA A 39 5.33 0.98 13.54
N SER A 40 5.32 -0.04 14.39
CA SER A 40 6.15 -1.21 14.17
C SER A 40 5.43 -2.17 13.23
N PHE A 41 6.18 -3.01 12.51
CA PHE A 41 5.62 -4.03 11.63
C PHE A 41 6.31 -5.38 11.78
N THR A 42 5.57 -6.44 11.47
CA THR A 42 6.12 -7.74 11.12
C THR A 42 5.75 -8.07 9.67
N GLN A 43 6.70 -8.58 8.91
CA GLN A 43 6.55 -9.04 7.54
C GLN A 43 6.57 -10.57 7.49
N LYS A 44 5.77 -11.14 6.61
CA LYS A 44 5.87 -12.52 6.18
C LYS A 44 5.78 -12.61 4.66
N VAL A 45 6.76 -13.23 4.04
CA VAL A 45 6.83 -13.50 2.60
C VAL A 45 6.60 -14.98 2.37
N THR A 46 5.67 -15.32 1.49
CA THR A 46 5.42 -16.70 1.07
C THR A 46 5.49 -16.83 -0.44
N ASP A 47 5.91 -17.99 -0.94
CA ASP A 47 5.85 -18.32 -2.36
C ASP A 47 4.42 -18.69 -2.80
N SER A 48 4.26 -19.04 -4.08
CA SER A 48 2.98 -19.42 -4.67
C SER A 48 2.39 -20.74 -4.13
N SER A 49 3.20 -21.58 -3.47
CA SER A 49 2.75 -22.78 -2.76
C SER A 49 2.28 -22.48 -1.33
N GLY A 50 2.55 -21.27 -0.83
CA GLY A 50 2.30 -20.86 0.55
C GLY A 50 3.44 -21.20 1.51
N ALA A 51 4.58 -21.69 1.01
CA ALA A 51 5.75 -21.93 1.83
C ALA A 51 6.37 -20.60 2.27
N ASN A 52 6.88 -20.56 3.51
CA ASN A 52 7.55 -19.38 4.04
C ASN A 52 8.91 -19.20 3.34
N VAL A 53 9.11 -18.02 2.76
CA VAL A 53 10.36 -17.60 2.12
C VAL A 53 11.20 -16.76 3.08
N GLN A 54 10.55 -15.82 3.78
CA GLN A 54 11.21 -14.90 4.68
C GLN A 54 10.21 -14.32 5.68
N ASP A 55 10.62 -14.20 6.94
CA ASP A 55 9.94 -13.34 7.91
C ASP A 55 10.82 -12.11 8.17
N GLY A 56 10.22 -11.02 8.63
CA GLY A 56 10.95 -9.81 8.99
C GLY A 56 10.22 -8.94 9.99
N GLU A 57 10.91 -7.96 10.53
CA GLU A 57 10.32 -6.94 11.42
C GLU A 57 11.04 -5.62 11.28
N GLY A 58 10.38 -4.55 11.71
CA GLY A 58 10.93 -3.22 11.65
C GLY A 58 9.97 -2.13 12.08
N GLU A 59 10.33 -0.90 11.73
CA GLU A 59 9.59 0.30 12.05
C GLU A 59 9.28 1.10 10.80
N LEU A 60 8.15 1.79 10.83
CA LEU A 60 7.63 2.56 9.72
C LEU A 60 7.22 3.96 10.21
N TRP A 61 7.76 4.98 9.56
CA TRP A 61 7.30 6.36 9.68
C TRP A 61 6.70 6.82 8.36
N VAL A 62 5.53 7.45 8.42
CA VAL A 62 4.85 8.01 7.25
C VAL A 62 4.42 9.43 7.54
N LYS A 63 4.65 10.32 6.59
CA LYS A 63 4.04 11.65 6.54
C LYS A 63 3.59 11.92 5.10
N ARG A 64 2.27 11.94 4.91
CA ARG A 64 1.65 12.14 3.60
C ARG A 64 2.00 13.53 3.05
N PRO A 65 2.12 13.68 1.72
CA PRO A 65 1.81 12.68 0.69
C PRO A 65 2.99 11.84 0.21
N SER A 66 4.22 12.04 0.67
CA SER A 66 5.36 11.38 0.01
C SER A 66 6.56 11.11 0.88
N LEU A 67 6.48 11.45 2.17
CA LEU A 67 7.58 11.21 3.10
C LEU A 67 7.34 9.90 3.82
N PHE A 68 8.33 9.02 3.79
CA PHE A 68 8.31 7.81 4.59
C PHE A 68 9.72 7.34 4.89
N ASN A 69 9.83 6.55 5.94
CA ASN A 69 11.01 5.82 6.31
C ASN A 69 10.56 4.42 6.73
N TRP A 70 10.94 3.45 5.92
CA TRP A 70 10.75 2.04 6.18
C TRP A 70 12.08 1.47 6.62
N HIS A 71 12.18 1.07 7.88
CA HIS A 71 13.40 0.52 8.46
C HIS A 71 13.14 -0.92 8.86
N MET A 72 13.59 -1.87 8.04
CA MET A 72 13.62 -3.28 8.42
C MET A 72 14.84 -3.51 9.31
N THR A 73 14.63 -4.06 10.50
CA THR A 73 15.68 -4.28 11.50
C THR A 73 16.13 -5.73 11.59
N ALA A 74 15.27 -6.68 11.21
CA ALA A 74 15.59 -8.10 11.19
C ALA A 74 14.83 -8.83 10.06
N PRO A 75 15.37 -9.95 9.53
CA PRO A 75 16.66 -10.55 9.88
C PRO A 75 17.85 -9.73 9.34
N ASP A 76 17.69 -9.11 8.17
CA ASP A 76 18.69 -8.27 7.53
C ASP A 76 18.24 -6.82 7.56
N GLU A 77 19.11 -5.94 8.05
CA GLU A 77 18.80 -4.52 8.13
C GLU A 77 18.72 -3.91 6.73
N SER A 78 17.66 -3.14 6.47
CA SER A 78 17.56 -2.32 5.26
C SER A 78 16.68 -1.10 5.50
N ILE A 79 16.98 -0.03 4.78
CA ILE A 79 16.31 1.25 4.96
C ILE A 79 15.81 1.74 3.61
N ILE A 80 14.52 2.06 3.53
CA ILE A 80 13.91 2.76 2.40
C ILE A 80 13.40 4.11 2.89
N ILE A 81 14.01 5.20 2.42
CA ILE A 81 13.64 6.57 2.80
C ILE A 81 13.20 7.35 1.57
N SER A 82 12.06 8.03 1.70
CA SER A 82 11.65 9.05 0.75
C SER A 82 11.66 10.42 1.40
N ASP A 83 12.42 11.34 0.78
CA ASP A 83 12.44 12.77 1.11
C ASP A 83 11.35 13.56 0.36
N GLY A 84 10.49 12.86 -0.39
CA GLY A 84 9.40 13.41 -1.19
C GLY A 84 9.79 13.73 -2.63
N LYS A 85 11.09 13.65 -2.98
CA LYS A 85 11.63 13.81 -4.34
C LYS A 85 12.50 12.62 -4.75
N SER A 86 13.36 12.16 -3.85
CA SER A 86 14.27 11.04 -4.02
C SER A 86 13.78 9.84 -3.19
N LEU A 87 14.01 8.65 -3.72
CA LEU A 87 13.87 7.40 -2.98
C LEU A 87 15.26 6.81 -2.77
N TRP A 88 15.63 6.64 -1.51
CA TRP A 88 16.87 6.01 -1.07
C TRP A 88 16.58 4.58 -0.64
N PHE A 89 17.36 3.63 -1.16
CA PHE A 89 17.47 2.27 -0.63
C PHE A 89 18.87 2.13 -0.06
N TYR A 90 19.00 1.69 1.18
CA TYR A 90 20.29 1.48 1.85
C TYR A 90 20.33 0.10 2.48
N ASN A 91 21.38 -0.64 2.16
CA ASN A 91 21.70 -1.93 2.77
C ASN A 91 23.04 -1.78 3.53
N PRO A 92 23.01 -1.77 4.88
CA PRO A 92 24.21 -1.67 5.70
C PRO A 92 25.18 -2.83 5.53
N PHE A 93 24.69 -4.04 5.27
CA PHE A 93 25.53 -5.26 5.20
C PHE A 93 26.55 -5.20 4.05
N VAL A 94 26.16 -4.61 2.92
CA VAL A 94 27.03 -4.43 1.75
C VAL A 94 27.57 -2.99 1.62
N GLU A 95 27.30 -2.13 2.61
CA GLU A 95 27.69 -0.72 2.60
C GLU A 95 27.31 0.01 1.30
N GLN A 96 26.09 -0.23 0.79
CA GLN A 96 25.62 0.33 -0.47
C GLN A 96 24.29 1.06 -0.31
N ALA A 97 24.21 2.25 -0.91
CA ALA A 97 22.98 3.00 -1.08
C ALA A 97 22.69 3.21 -2.56
N THR A 98 21.43 3.08 -2.96
CA THR A 98 20.92 3.46 -4.27
C THR A 98 19.95 4.62 -4.12
N VAL A 99 20.05 5.63 -4.98
CA VAL A 99 19.09 6.75 -5.01
C VAL A 99 18.47 6.87 -6.39
N SER A 100 17.14 7.03 -6.42
CA SER A 100 16.36 7.23 -7.65
C SER A 100 15.36 8.36 -7.46
N LEU A 101 14.79 8.86 -8.56
CA LEU A 101 13.65 9.80 -8.48
C LEU A 101 12.41 9.06 -7.98
N LEU A 102 11.74 9.60 -6.96
CA LEU A 102 10.56 9.00 -6.35
C LEU A 102 9.49 8.67 -7.40
N GLN A 103 9.25 9.60 -8.35
CA GLN A 103 8.29 9.41 -9.43
C GLN A 103 8.54 8.15 -10.26
N ASN A 104 9.80 7.76 -10.48
CA ASN A 104 10.17 6.61 -11.29
C ASN A 104 10.07 5.29 -10.50
N ALA A 105 10.25 5.35 -9.17
CA ALA A 105 10.19 4.18 -8.30
C ALA A 105 8.76 3.78 -7.89
N THR A 106 7.78 4.65 -8.10
CA THR A 106 6.40 4.48 -7.57
C THR A 106 5.58 3.38 -8.23
N SER A 107 5.96 2.87 -9.40
CA SER A 107 5.13 1.93 -10.16
C SER A 107 5.07 0.51 -9.57
N ASN A 108 6.02 0.13 -8.70
CA ASN A 108 6.24 -1.26 -8.31
C ASN A 108 6.05 -1.57 -6.81
N THR A 109 5.67 -0.60 -5.98
CA THR A 109 5.63 -0.78 -4.52
C THR A 109 4.24 -0.48 -3.95
N PRO A 110 3.44 -1.49 -3.60
CA PRO A 110 2.05 -1.30 -3.14
C PRO A 110 1.93 -0.42 -1.88
N PHE A 111 2.98 -0.39 -1.05
CA PHE A 111 3.07 0.53 0.07
C PHE A 111 3.02 2.02 -0.33
N MET A 112 3.53 2.38 -1.52
CA MET A 112 3.47 3.76 -2.01
C MET A 112 2.05 4.26 -2.22
N LEU A 113 1.10 3.38 -2.53
CA LEU A 113 -0.31 3.73 -2.62
C LEU A 113 -0.82 4.26 -1.26
N ILE A 114 -0.42 3.62 -0.17
CA ILE A 114 -0.77 4.01 1.20
C ILE A 114 -0.12 5.36 1.57
N ALA A 115 1.17 5.50 1.29
CA ALA A 115 1.95 6.68 1.63
C ALA A 115 1.48 7.92 0.86
N ARG A 116 1.07 7.75 -0.40
CA ARG A 116 0.63 8.83 -1.29
C ARG A 116 -0.83 9.21 -1.13
N ASN A 117 -1.70 8.22 -0.98
CA ASN A 117 -3.16 8.39 -0.92
C ASN A 117 -3.72 9.33 -2.00
N GLN A 118 -3.28 9.19 -3.26
CA GLN A 118 -3.73 10.05 -4.35
C GLN A 118 -4.90 9.43 -5.10
N SER A 119 -5.95 10.21 -5.36
CA SER A 119 -7.13 9.75 -6.10
C SER A 119 -6.81 9.17 -7.47
N ASN A 120 -5.77 9.66 -8.15
CA ASN A 120 -5.36 9.15 -9.46
C ASN A 120 -4.74 7.75 -9.39
N ASP A 121 -4.10 7.39 -8.27
CA ASP A 121 -3.54 6.07 -8.05
C ASP A 121 -4.69 5.06 -7.85
N TRP A 122 -5.65 5.39 -6.98
CA TRP A 122 -6.79 4.53 -6.68
C TRP A 122 -7.71 4.26 -7.89
N LYS A 123 -7.79 5.19 -8.84
CA LYS A 123 -8.55 5.01 -10.10
C LYS A 123 -8.01 3.87 -10.97
N GLN A 124 -6.76 3.48 -10.80
CA GLN A 124 -6.13 2.38 -11.55
C GLN A 124 -6.56 0.98 -11.04
N TYR A 125 -7.34 0.92 -9.96
CA TYR A 125 -7.73 -0.32 -9.31
C TYR A 125 -9.26 -0.52 -9.29
N ASN A 126 -9.68 -1.77 -9.37
CA ASN A 126 -11.00 -2.19 -8.92
C ASN A 126 -10.91 -2.43 -7.41
N ILE A 127 -11.73 -1.72 -6.63
CA ILE A 127 -11.68 -1.75 -5.17
C ILE A 127 -12.97 -2.38 -4.63
N LYS A 128 -12.81 -3.44 -3.84
CA LYS A 128 -13.90 -4.05 -3.06
C LYS A 128 -13.68 -3.80 -1.58
N GLN A 129 -14.77 -3.67 -0.84
CA GLN A 129 -14.73 -3.42 0.60
C GLN A 129 -15.59 -4.44 1.35
N GLN A 130 -15.07 -4.94 2.47
CA GLN A 130 -15.80 -5.71 3.45
C GLN A 130 -15.41 -5.24 4.87
N GLY A 131 -16.25 -4.38 5.46
CA GLY A 131 -15.96 -3.74 6.74
C GLY A 131 -14.72 -2.84 6.63
N ASP A 132 -13.66 -3.21 7.35
CA ASP A 132 -12.37 -2.50 7.34
C ASP A 132 -11.38 -3.05 6.30
N ASN A 133 -11.73 -4.13 5.60
CA ASN A 133 -10.87 -4.75 4.61
C ASN A 133 -11.17 -4.20 3.21
N PHE A 134 -10.12 -3.79 2.51
CA PHE A 134 -10.17 -3.36 1.12
C PHE A 134 -9.30 -4.27 0.28
N GLU A 135 -9.85 -4.75 -0.82
CA GLU A 135 -9.16 -5.54 -1.84
C GLU A 135 -9.06 -4.72 -3.11
N LEU A 136 -7.84 -4.58 -3.62
CA LEU A 136 -7.50 -3.80 -4.80
C LEU A 136 -6.91 -4.74 -5.86
N THR A 137 -7.55 -4.77 -7.02
CA THR A 137 -7.06 -5.48 -8.21
C THR A 137 -6.74 -4.47 -9.29
N PRO A 138 -5.52 -4.43 -9.85
CA PRO A 138 -5.20 -3.55 -10.97
C PRO A 138 -6.19 -3.73 -12.13
N LYS A 139 -6.58 -2.63 -12.79
CA LYS A 139 -7.40 -2.67 -14.01
C LYS A 139 -6.60 -3.13 -15.23
N ASN A 140 -5.31 -2.84 -15.24
CA ASN A 140 -4.36 -3.23 -16.29
C ASN A 140 -3.36 -4.24 -15.72
N SER A 141 -2.89 -5.18 -16.55
CA SER A 141 -1.98 -6.26 -16.16
C SER A 141 -0.50 -5.97 -16.47
N ASP A 142 -0.14 -4.73 -16.77
CA ASP A 142 1.21 -4.36 -17.22
C ASP A 142 2.24 -4.32 -16.09
N GLY A 143 1.80 -4.39 -14.83
CA GLY A 143 2.64 -4.36 -13.64
C GLY A 143 2.79 -5.72 -12.96
N ASN A 144 3.79 -5.82 -12.07
CA ASN A 144 4.06 -7.05 -11.31
C ASN A 144 3.05 -7.31 -10.18
N LEU A 145 2.23 -6.33 -9.80
CA LEU A 145 1.20 -6.50 -8.78
C LEU A 145 0.00 -7.26 -9.35
N LYS A 146 -0.42 -8.34 -8.70
CA LYS A 146 -1.65 -9.08 -8.99
C LYS A 146 -2.80 -8.63 -8.12
N GLN A 147 -2.55 -8.47 -6.82
CA GLN A 147 -3.57 -8.04 -5.86
C GLN A 147 -2.91 -7.32 -4.69
N PHE A 148 -3.58 -6.29 -4.17
CA PHE A 148 -3.21 -5.63 -2.94
C PHE A 148 -4.39 -5.66 -1.97
N THR A 149 -4.13 -5.89 -0.68
CA THR A 149 -5.15 -5.76 0.36
C THR A 149 -4.68 -4.82 1.44
N ILE A 150 -5.61 -4.09 2.04
CA ILE A 150 -5.35 -3.22 3.18
C ILE A 150 -6.52 -3.30 4.15
N GLN A 151 -6.19 -3.46 5.44
CA GLN A 151 -7.14 -3.33 6.53
C GLN A 151 -6.96 -1.96 7.18
N VAL A 152 -7.92 -1.07 6.97
CA VAL A 152 -7.94 0.27 7.56
C VAL A 152 -9.26 0.53 8.27
N THR A 153 -9.15 0.86 9.55
CA THR A 153 -10.28 1.18 10.41
C THR A 153 -10.98 2.46 9.98
N SER A 154 -12.22 2.67 10.43
CA SER A 154 -12.94 3.92 10.18
C SER A 154 -12.24 5.16 10.74
N SER A 155 -11.34 5.04 11.73
CA SER A 155 -10.52 6.13 12.26
C SER A 155 -9.24 6.40 11.47
N GLY A 156 -8.91 5.56 10.48
CA GLY A 156 -7.70 5.71 9.64
C GLY A 156 -6.48 4.95 10.15
N THR A 157 -6.60 4.17 11.23
CA THR A 157 -5.54 3.24 11.67
C THR A 157 -5.44 2.08 10.69
N ILE A 158 -4.22 1.79 10.23
CA ILE A 158 -3.91 0.68 9.32
C ILE A 158 -3.40 -0.47 10.17
N ASN A 159 -4.09 -1.60 10.12
CA ASN A 159 -3.71 -2.78 10.90
C ASN A 159 -2.84 -3.73 10.09
N ARG A 160 -3.16 -3.90 8.80
CA ARG A 160 -2.50 -4.90 7.95
C ARG A 160 -2.56 -4.48 6.50
N PHE A 161 -1.58 -4.89 5.71
CA PHE A 161 -1.67 -4.85 4.26
C PHE A 161 -0.89 -6.00 3.65
N SER A 162 -1.23 -6.40 2.44
CA SER A 162 -0.48 -7.43 1.72
C SER A 162 -0.47 -7.17 0.21
N ALA A 163 0.57 -7.66 -0.44
CA ALA A 163 0.72 -7.64 -1.88
C ALA A 163 0.93 -9.07 -2.38
N ILE A 164 0.24 -9.43 -3.46
CA ILE A 164 0.47 -10.66 -4.21
C ILE A 164 0.99 -10.24 -5.58
N GLU A 165 2.14 -10.77 -5.98
CA GLU A 165 2.77 -10.54 -7.27
C GLU A 165 2.26 -11.52 -8.33
N GLN A 166 2.61 -11.29 -9.61
CA GLN A 166 2.14 -12.15 -10.71
C GLN A 166 2.68 -13.58 -10.62
N ASP A 167 3.88 -13.76 -10.07
CA ASP A 167 4.49 -15.07 -9.81
C ASP A 167 3.83 -15.83 -8.62
N GLY A 168 2.91 -15.17 -7.92
CA GLY A 168 2.19 -15.70 -6.77
C GLY A 168 2.90 -15.49 -5.43
N GLN A 169 4.07 -14.84 -5.41
CA GLN A 169 4.71 -14.42 -4.18
C GLN A 169 3.78 -13.46 -3.42
N ARG A 170 3.64 -13.68 -2.11
CA ARG A 170 2.82 -12.85 -1.23
C ARG A 170 3.68 -12.25 -0.13
N SER A 171 3.69 -10.93 -0.06
CA SER A 171 4.27 -10.16 1.05
C SER A 171 3.14 -9.63 1.94
N ASP A 172 3.14 -10.00 3.20
CA ASP A 172 2.10 -9.65 4.18
C ASP A 172 2.72 -8.89 5.35
N TYR A 173 2.12 -7.75 5.70
CA TYR A 173 2.63 -6.83 6.72
C TYR A 173 1.55 -6.57 7.77
N GLN A 174 1.86 -6.86 9.02
CA GLN A 174 1.03 -6.54 10.18
C GLN A 174 1.64 -5.36 10.91
N LEU A 175 0.90 -4.24 10.97
CA LEU A 175 1.28 -3.07 11.75
C LEU A 175 0.80 -3.21 13.20
N LYS A 176 1.59 -2.70 14.13
CA LYS A 176 1.30 -2.64 15.57
C LYS A 176 1.68 -1.28 16.12
N SER A 177 1.09 -0.95 17.26
CA SER A 177 1.45 0.25 18.03
C SER A 177 1.42 1.55 17.21
N GLN A 178 0.46 1.69 16.28
CA GLN A 178 0.36 2.87 15.45
C GLN A 178 0.11 4.12 16.30
N GLN A 179 1.01 5.10 16.20
CA GLN A 179 0.93 6.40 16.85
C GLN A 179 0.77 7.48 15.79
N ASN A 180 -0.33 8.21 15.87
CA ASN A 180 -0.63 9.32 14.96
C ASN A 180 -0.09 10.63 15.57
N GLY A 181 0.51 11.49 14.76
CA GLY A 181 1.02 12.77 15.24
C GLY A 181 2.22 13.29 14.46
N ALA A 182 2.83 14.35 14.96
CA ALA A 182 4.02 14.94 14.37
C ALA A 182 5.21 13.96 14.45
N ILE A 183 5.98 13.89 13.36
CA ILE A 183 7.20 13.09 13.26
C ILE A 183 8.34 14.05 12.94
N SER A 184 9.51 13.85 13.55
CA SER A 184 10.69 14.66 13.28
C SER A 184 11.02 14.63 11.77
N PRO A 185 11.26 15.78 11.12
CA PRO A 185 11.68 15.84 9.73
C PRO A 185 12.90 14.98 9.40
N ASP A 186 13.83 14.82 10.35
CA ASP A 186 15.06 14.04 10.19
C ASP A 186 14.79 12.57 9.86
N LYS A 187 13.60 12.05 10.22
CA LYS A 187 13.19 10.69 9.85
C LYS A 187 13.05 10.50 8.35
N PHE A 188 12.87 11.56 7.57
CA PHE A 188 12.60 11.49 6.13
C PHE A 188 13.77 11.97 5.29
N THR A 189 14.94 12.19 5.90
CA THR A 189 16.17 12.57 5.21
C THR A 189 17.19 11.46 5.34
N PHE A 190 17.97 11.22 4.29
CA PHE A 190 19.05 10.24 4.32
C PHE A 190 20.36 10.91 3.94
N THR A 191 21.40 10.61 4.71
CA THR A 191 22.79 10.94 4.38
C THR A 191 23.56 9.63 4.45
N PRO A 192 24.15 9.16 3.32
CA PRO A 192 24.94 7.93 3.33
C PRO A 192 26.03 8.00 4.40
N PRO A 193 26.14 6.98 5.27
CA PRO A 193 27.25 6.88 6.21
C PRO A 193 28.61 6.91 5.51
N LYS A 194 29.65 7.32 6.23
CA LYS A 194 31.02 7.31 5.69
C LYS A 194 31.41 5.89 5.26
N GLY A 195 31.92 5.74 4.05
CA GLY A 195 32.33 4.45 3.48
C GLY A 195 31.29 3.81 2.56
N VAL A 196 30.02 4.26 2.64
CA VAL A 196 28.95 3.71 1.82
C VAL A 196 29.10 4.14 0.36
N THR A 197 29.08 3.16 -0.54
CA THR A 197 29.05 3.40 -1.99
C THR A 197 27.64 3.83 -2.40
N VAL A 198 27.55 4.92 -3.17
CA VAL A 198 26.28 5.46 -3.65
C VAL A 198 26.12 5.22 -5.15
N ASP A 199 25.08 4.48 -5.53
CA ASP A 199 24.60 4.35 -6.90
C ASP A 199 23.49 5.38 -7.16
N ASP A 200 23.82 6.46 -7.86
CA ASP A 200 22.87 7.54 -8.19
C ASP A 200 22.23 7.33 -9.57
N GLN A 201 20.96 6.96 -9.55
CA GLN A 201 20.15 6.66 -10.73
C GLN A 201 19.20 7.81 -11.10
N ARG A 202 19.36 9.00 -10.51
CA ARG A 202 18.58 10.17 -10.88
C ARG A 202 19.07 10.70 -12.22
N GLN A 203 18.24 10.55 -13.25
CA GLN A 203 18.44 11.10 -14.59
C GLN A 203 17.70 12.43 -14.73
#